data_AF-A0ABD1UXX7-F1
#
_entry.id   AF-A0ABD1UXX7-F1
#
_cell.length_a   1.000
_cell.length_b   1.000
_cell.length_c   1.000
_cell.angle_alpha   90.00
_cell.angle_beta   90.00
_cell.angle_gamma   90.00
#
_symmetry.space_group_name_H-M   'P 1'
#
loop_
_entity.id
_entity.type
_entity.pdbx_description
1 polymer ?
#
loop_
_entity_poly.entity_id
_entity_poly.type
_entity_poly.pdbx_seq_one_letter_code
_entity_poly.pdbx_strand_id
1 'polypeptide(L)'
;MLTDRVWEALVKSFASQMKSVFTASSFVKEIFTAGYPKLLSTIENLLERISRDTDVEGVPPALSFEGNEQMIAAIEIFQTAFLGLCLSRLSDLVNSVFNMSSRGTVPSKEHISRIISRIQEGIEAVQMDVRLTLLVLREISKVLLLLAERAEYQISTGPEARQKTGPATPLQIKNFTLSQHLQEIHARVTSIIARLLTVASDILSPALGTIYGVACDSVTPLFQAMLDHLESCISQIHDQNFGTLSMDAAMDNTPGFYLLLALSLQEQKLYAQGL
;
A
#
# COMPACT_ATOMS: atom_id res chain seq x y z
N MET A 1 -21.26 6.12 47.31
CA MET A 1 -22.61 5.74 47.81
C MET A 1 -23.10 4.52 47.02
N LEU A 2 -24.24 3.89 47.34
CA LEU A 2 -24.64 2.53 46.85
C LEU A 2 -24.39 2.26 45.34
N THR A 3 -24.61 3.26 44.49
CA THR A 3 -24.36 3.23 43.03
C THR A 3 -22.92 2.89 42.68
N ASP A 4 -21.94 3.47 43.37
CA ASP A 4 -20.52 3.22 43.12
C ASP A 4 -20.15 1.76 43.40
N ARG A 5 -20.69 1.20 44.50
CA ARG A 5 -20.44 -0.21 44.89
C ARG A 5 -21.09 -1.19 43.93
N VAL A 6 -22.30 -0.86 43.44
CA VAL A 6 -23.00 -1.67 42.43
C VAL A 6 -22.23 -1.62 41.12
N TRP A 7 -21.77 -0.44 40.71
CA TRP A 7 -21.00 -0.28 39.49
C TRP A 7 -19.65 -1.00 39.55
N GLU A 8 -18.92 -0.86 40.65
CA GLU A 8 -17.65 -1.58 40.88
C GLU A 8 -17.85 -3.11 40.81
N ALA A 9 -18.91 -3.63 41.44
CA ALA A 9 -19.24 -5.05 41.39
C ALA A 9 -19.62 -5.51 39.98
N LEU A 10 -20.41 -4.72 39.26
CA LEU A 10 -20.80 -4.98 37.88
C LEU A 10 -19.57 -5.00 36.98
N VAL A 11 -18.67 -4.01 37.14
CA VAL A 11 -17.44 -3.92 36.37
C VAL A 11 -16.54 -5.12 36.58
N LYS A 12 -16.31 -5.45 37.84
CA LYS A 12 -15.48 -6.59 38.22
C LYS A 12 -16.04 -7.90 37.67
N SER A 13 -17.37 -8.09 37.77
CA SER A 13 -18.04 -9.28 37.24
C SER A 13 -17.92 -9.33 35.72
N PHE A 14 -18.20 -8.24 35.03
CA PHE A 14 -18.12 -8.16 33.57
C PHE A 14 -16.70 -8.42 33.06
N ALA A 15 -15.69 -7.77 33.64
CA ALA A 15 -14.29 -7.99 33.30
C ALA A 15 -13.85 -9.43 33.55
N SER A 16 -14.25 -10.03 34.67
CA SER A 16 -13.99 -11.44 34.97
C SER A 16 -14.61 -12.36 33.92
N GLN A 17 -15.84 -12.08 33.50
CA GLN A 17 -16.52 -12.87 32.48
C GLN A 17 -15.89 -12.72 31.10
N MET A 18 -15.55 -11.49 30.68
CA MET A 18 -14.87 -11.26 29.40
C MET A 18 -13.51 -11.94 29.33
N LYS A 19 -12.74 -11.89 30.43
CA LYS A 19 -11.47 -12.62 30.55
C LYS A 19 -11.68 -14.14 30.51
N SER A 20 -12.66 -14.65 31.26
CA SER A 20 -13.02 -16.08 31.25
C SER A 20 -13.38 -16.54 29.83
N VAL A 21 -14.28 -15.82 29.15
CA VAL A 21 -14.69 -16.09 27.76
C VAL A 21 -13.49 -16.13 26.82
N PHE A 22 -12.55 -15.18 26.94
CA PHE A 22 -11.37 -15.14 26.09
C PHE A 22 -10.43 -16.34 26.29
N THR A 23 -10.36 -16.88 27.51
CA THR A 23 -9.41 -17.96 27.87
C THR A 23 -10.01 -19.37 27.80
N ALA A 24 -11.31 -19.52 28.07
CA ALA A 24 -11.95 -20.82 28.27
C ALA A 24 -12.42 -21.48 26.97
N SER A 25 -12.71 -20.71 25.92
CA SER A 25 -13.23 -21.23 24.65
C SER A 25 -12.62 -20.54 23.44
N SER A 26 -11.92 -21.30 22.60
CA SER A 26 -11.38 -20.80 21.33
C SER A 26 -12.48 -20.32 20.38
N PHE A 27 -13.57 -21.08 20.26
CA PHE A 27 -14.70 -20.73 19.42
C PHE A 27 -15.33 -19.39 19.81
N VAL A 28 -15.64 -19.21 21.09
CA VAL A 28 -16.27 -17.97 21.57
C VAL A 28 -15.30 -16.79 21.48
N LYS A 29 -14.01 -17.02 21.80
CA LYS A 29 -12.94 -16.05 21.58
C LYS A 29 -12.89 -15.57 20.13
N GLU A 30 -12.90 -16.48 19.17
CA GLU A 30 -12.85 -16.16 17.73
C GLU A 30 -14.07 -15.33 17.30
N ILE A 31 -15.26 -15.69 17.76
CA ILE A 31 -16.49 -14.93 17.47
C ILE A 31 -16.39 -13.50 17.99
N PHE A 32 -16.04 -13.30 19.26
CA PHE A 32 -15.92 -11.94 19.82
C PHE A 32 -14.76 -11.16 19.22
N THR A 33 -13.67 -11.84 18.83
CA THR A 33 -12.55 -11.22 18.14
C THR A 33 -12.98 -10.70 16.77
N ALA A 34 -13.59 -11.54 15.93
CA ALA A 34 -14.05 -11.13 14.60
C ALA A 34 -15.21 -10.11 14.67
N GLY A 35 -16.05 -10.23 15.69
CA GLY A 35 -17.18 -9.33 15.96
C GLY A 35 -16.83 -8.10 16.81
N TYR A 36 -15.56 -7.85 17.11
CA TYR A 36 -15.14 -6.80 18.04
C TYR A 36 -15.70 -5.41 17.70
N PRO A 37 -15.70 -4.92 16.43
CA PRO A 37 -16.26 -3.60 16.12
C PRO A 37 -17.74 -3.46 16.53
N LYS A 38 -18.52 -4.53 16.36
CA LYS A 38 -19.92 -4.57 16.76
C LYS A 38 -20.07 -4.67 18.28
N LEU A 39 -19.20 -5.43 18.95
CA LEU A 39 -19.17 -5.53 20.41
C LEU A 39 -18.91 -4.16 21.04
N LEU A 40 -17.88 -3.45 20.57
CA LEU A 40 -17.51 -2.11 21.03
C LEU A 40 -18.70 -1.16 20.88
N SER A 41 -19.26 -1.04 19.68
CA SER A 41 -20.41 -0.17 19.43
C SER A 41 -21.62 -0.54 20.30
N THR A 42 -21.88 -1.83 20.55
CA THR A 42 -23.00 -2.25 21.40
C THR A 42 -22.79 -1.82 22.85
N ILE A 43 -21.56 -1.92 23.36
CA ILE A 43 -21.21 -1.52 24.73
C ILE A 43 -21.25 -0.01 24.87
N GLU A 44 -20.68 0.74 23.92
CA GLU A 44 -20.73 2.21 23.92
C GLU A 44 -22.17 2.73 23.89
N ASN A 45 -23.02 2.17 23.02
CA ASN A 45 -24.45 2.52 22.97
C ASN A 45 -25.17 2.19 24.29
N LEU A 46 -24.83 1.08 24.95
CA LEU A 46 -25.40 0.72 26.24
C LEU A 46 -24.99 1.73 27.31
N LEU A 47 -23.71 2.09 27.36
CA LEU A 47 -23.16 3.02 28.35
C LEU A 47 -23.68 4.44 28.14
N GLU A 48 -23.80 4.90 26.90
CA GLU A 48 -24.41 6.18 26.55
C GLU A 48 -25.88 6.23 26.99
N ARG A 49 -26.65 5.17 26.74
CA ARG A 49 -28.03 5.06 27.21
C ARG A 49 -28.14 5.09 28.72
N ILE A 50 -27.29 4.35 29.43
CA ILE A 50 -27.27 4.37 30.91
C ILE A 50 -26.95 5.78 31.39
N SER A 51 -25.93 6.43 30.83
CA SER A 51 -25.57 7.79 31.21
C SER A 51 -26.73 8.77 31.01
N ARG A 52 -27.37 8.73 29.84
CA ARG A 52 -28.48 9.64 29.50
C ARG A 52 -29.74 9.37 30.33
N ASP A 53 -30.11 8.11 30.49
CA ASP A 53 -31.36 7.73 31.17
C ASP A 53 -31.24 7.89 32.71
N THR A 54 -30.01 8.07 33.23
CA THR A 54 -29.75 8.32 34.67
C THR A 54 -29.29 9.74 34.97
N ASP A 55 -29.20 10.60 33.96
CA ASP A 55 -28.93 12.03 34.11
C ASP A 55 -30.23 12.75 34.49
N VAL A 56 -30.45 12.90 35.80
CA VAL A 56 -31.65 13.51 36.37
C VAL A 56 -31.24 14.75 37.15
N GLU A 57 -32.03 15.82 37.06
CA GLU A 57 -31.73 17.10 37.71
C GLU A 57 -31.45 16.93 39.22
N GLY A 58 -30.26 17.35 39.65
CA GLY A 58 -29.82 17.26 41.05
C GLY A 58 -29.21 15.91 41.48
N VAL A 59 -29.09 14.92 40.59
CA VAL A 59 -28.48 13.61 40.88
C VAL A 59 -27.38 13.31 39.85
N PRO A 60 -26.15 13.00 40.29
CA PRO A 60 -25.09 12.58 39.36
C PRO A 60 -25.51 11.33 38.56
N PRO A 61 -25.14 11.23 37.26
CA PRO A 61 -25.40 10.04 36.47
C PRO A 61 -24.92 8.77 37.16
N ALA A 62 -25.66 7.66 36.98
CA ALA A 62 -25.31 6.39 37.60
C ALA A 62 -23.99 5.81 37.06
N LEU A 63 -23.60 6.24 35.86
CA LEU A 63 -22.33 5.89 35.23
C LEU A 63 -21.30 6.99 35.48
N SER A 64 -20.23 6.65 36.17
CA SER A 64 -19.05 7.52 36.28
C SER A 64 -18.16 7.39 35.04
N PHE A 65 -17.37 8.43 34.75
CA PHE A 65 -16.38 8.40 33.68
C PHE A 65 -15.38 7.24 33.83
N GLU A 66 -14.84 7.05 35.03
CA GLU A 66 -13.96 5.91 35.37
C GLU A 66 -14.65 4.57 35.11
N GLY A 67 -15.93 4.50 35.46
CA GLY A 67 -16.74 3.32 35.24
C GLY A 67 -16.93 2.94 33.78
N ASN A 68 -17.10 3.95 32.92
CA ASN A 68 -17.16 3.80 31.47
C ASN A 68 -15.82 3.26 30.93
N GLU A 69 -14.71 3.90 31.29
CA GLU A 69 -13.37 3.47 30.87
C GLU A 69 -13.07 2.02 31.29
N GLN A 70 -13.46 1.63 32.51
CA GLN A 70 -13.27 0.25 32.97
C GLN A 70 -14.12 -0.78 32.21
N MET A 71 -15.30 -0.42 31.70
CA MET A 71 -16.10 -1.28 30.81
C MET A 71 -15.46 -1.48 29.46
N ILE A 72 -14.93 -0.41 28.89
CA ILE A 72 -14.20 -0.46 27.63
C ILE A 72 -12.91 -1.26 27.79
N ALA A 73 -12.17 -1.05 28.89
CA ALA A 73 -10.96 -1.81 29.22
C ALA A 73 -11.23 -3.31 29.35
N ALA A 74 -12.39 -3.70 29.89
CA ALA A 74 -12.77 -5.10 30.05
C ALA A 74 -12.86 -5.89 28.72
N ILE A 75 -13.06 -5.20 27.58
CA ILE A 75 -13.13 -5.81 26.24
C ILE A 75 -11.87 -5.60 25.39
N GLU A 76 -10.86 -4.88 25.88
CA GLU A 76 -9.63 -4.58 25.13
C GLU A 76 -8.82 -5.83 24.73
N ILE A 77 -9.00 -6.93 25.48
CA ILE A 77 -8.38 -8.22 25.13
C ILE A 77 -8.84 -8.72 23.75
N PHE A 78 -10.09 -8.44 23.38
CA PHE A 78 -10.64 -8.73 22.06
C PHE A 78 -10.20 -7.71 21.02
N GLN A 79 -10.02 -6.44 21.40
CA GLN A 79 -9.42 -5.41 20.51
C GLN A 79 -8.04 -5.86 20.04
N THR A 80 -7.18 -6.25 20.98
CA THR A 80 -5.81 -6.67 20.69
C THR A 80 -5.80 -7.88 19.77
N ALA A 81 -6.66 -8.86 20.04
CA ALA A 81 -6.81 -10.03 19.18
C ALA A 81 -7.35 -9.68 17.79
N PHE A 82 -8.29 -8.73 17.70
CA PHE A 82 -8.88 -8.27 16.43
C PHE A 82 -7.83 -7.56 15.57
N LEU A 83 -7.03 -6.68 16.16
CA LEU A 83 -5.93 -6.01 15.46
C LEU A 83 -4.89 -7.02 14.97
N GLY A 84 -4.52 -7.99 15.82
CA GLY A 84 -3.65 -9.09 15.43
C GLY A 84 -4.21 -9.93 14.27
N LEU A 85 -5.53 -10.17 14.26
CA LEU A 85 -6.22 -10.87 13.19
C LEU A 85 -6.27 -10.06 11.88
N CYS A 86 -6.48 -8.75 11.95
CA CYS A 86 -6.42 -7.87 10.78
C CYS A 86 -5.02 -7.88 10.17
N LEU A 87 -3.99 -7.71 11.00
CA LEU A 87 -2.59 -7.73 10.59
C LEU A 87 -2.22 -9.07 9.95
N SER A 88 -2.54 -10.20 10.60
CA SER A 88 -2.16 -11.53 10.10
C SER A 88 -2.83 -11.83 8.76
N ARG A 89 -4.15 -11.66 8.65
CA ARG A 89 -4.90 -11.96 7.40
C ARG A 89 -4.39 -11.16 6.22
N LEU A 90 -4.10 -9.88 6.41
CA LEU A 90 -3.57 -9.03 5.35
C LEU A 90 -2.11 -9.37 5.02
N SER A 91 -1.29 -9.64 6.03
CA SER A 91 0.11 -10.06 5.84
C SER A 91 0.21 -11.39 5.08
N ASP A 92 -0.63 -12.37 5.43
CA ASP A 92 -0.72 -13.67 4.76
C ASP A 92 -1.14 -13.51 3.30
N LEU A 93 -2.12 -12.62 3.04
CA LEU A 93 -2.51 -12.28 1.67
C LEU A 93 -1.34 -11.69 0.89
N VAL A 94 -0.63 -10.70 1.44
CA VAL A 94 0.55 -10.09 0.80
C VAL A 94 1.63 -11.13 0.54
N ASN A 95 1.94 -11.99 1.52
CA ASN A 95 2.93 -13.06 1.37
C ASN A 95 2.55 -14.09 0.32
N SER A 96 1.26 -14.38 0.17
CA SER A 96 0.76 -15.29 -0.87
C SER A 96 0.87 -14.68 -2.27
N VAL A 97 0.61 -13.37 -2.40
CA VAL A 97 0.66 -12.64 -3.66
C VAL A 97 2.12 -12.39 -4.09
N PHE A 98 2.96 -11.97 -3.15
CA PHE A 98 4.38 -11.71 -3.36
C PHE A 98 5.22 -12.85 -2.78
N ASN A 99 5.04 -14.04 -3.33
CA ASN A 99 5.78 -15.21 -2.89
C ASN A 99 7.28 -15.10 -3.26
N MET A 100 8.14 -15.22 -2.25
CA MET A 100 9.60 -15.13 -2.40
C MET A 100 10.21 -16.30 -3.19
N SER A 101 9.55 -17.45 -3.27
CA SER A 101 10.04 -18.60 -4.04
C SER A 101 9.84 -18.45 -5.56
N SER A 102 9.07 -17.45 -6.00
CA SER A 102 8.73 -17.23 -7.41
C SER A 102 9.20 -15.85 -7.91
N ARG A 103 10.49 -15.52 -7.74
CA ARG A 103 11.11 -14.26 -8.21
C ARG A 103 10.93 -13.96 -9.71
N GLY A 104 10.49 -14.94 -10.49
CA GLY A 104 10.21 -14.80 -11.93
C GLY A 104 8.77 -14.41 -12.29
N THR A 105 7.81 -14.51 -11.37
CA THR A 105 6.39 -14.25 -11.64
C THR A 105 5.91 -12.98 -10.95
N VAL A 106 5.35 -12.05 -11.73
CA VAL A 106 4.75 -10.84 -11.20
C VAL A 106 3.31 -11.12 -10.79
N PRO A 107 2.80 -10.54 -9.69
CA PRO A 107 1.39 -10.60 -9.34
C PRO A 107 0.49 -10.18 -10.52
N SER A 108 -0.65 -10.87 -10.66
CA SER A 108 -1.69 -10.45 -11.60
C SER A 108 -2.53 -9.29 -11.04
N LYS A 109 -3.20 -8.55 -11.92
CA LYS A 109 -4.12 -7.47 -11.52
C LYS A 109 -5.18 -7.94 -10.52
N GLU A 110 -5.70 -9.15 -10.67
CA GLU A 110 -6.67 -9.73 -9.73
C GLU A 110 -6.10 -9.91 -8.32
N HIS A 111 -4.83 -10.31 -8.20
CA HIS A 111 -4.16 -10.38 -6.90
C HIS A 111 -4.08 -9.00 -6.24
N ILE A 112 -3.76 -7.96 -7.02
CA ILE A 112 -3.67 -6.59 -6.51
C ILE A 112 -5.04 -6.05 -6.12
N SER A 113 -6.07 -6.27 -6.93
CA SER A 113 -7.45 -5.91 -6.58
C SER A 113 -7.89 -6.56 -5.28
N ARG A 114 -7.54 -7.83 -5.04
CA ARG A 114 -7.84 -8.52 -3.76
C ARG A 114 -7.19 -7.85 -2.55
N ILE A 115 -5.95 -7.39 -2.66
CA ILE A 115 -5.27 -6.63 -1.59
C ILE A 115 -6.03 -5.33 -1.30
N ILE A 116 -6.36 -4.57 -2.36
CA ILE A 116 -7.05 -3.28 -2.24
C ILE A 116 -8.44 -3.47 -1.63
N SER A 117 -9.24 -4.41 -2.13
CA SER A 117 -10.56 -4.73 -1.58
C SER A 117 -10.47 -5.12 -0.10
N ARG A 118 -9.48 -5.93 0.28
CA ARG A 118 -9.33 -6.36 1.68
C ARG A 118 -8.96 -5.22 2.61
N ILE A 119 -8.14 -4.27 2.15
CA ILE A 119 -7.84 -3.03 2.90
C ILE A 119 -9.11 -2.20 3.06
N GLN A 120 -9.87 -2.02 1.97
CA GLN A 120 -11.12 -1.26 1.99
C GLN A 120 -12.14 -1.86 2.96
N GLU A 121 -12.41 -3.16 2.88
CA GLU A 121 -13.30 -3.89 3.80
C GLU A 121 -12.85 -3.75 5.26
N GLY A 122 -11.54 -3.79 5.51
CA GLY A 122 -10.97 -3.62 6.84
C GLY A 122 -11.26 -2.25 7.44
N ILE A 123 -11.21 -1.19 6.62
CA ILE A 123 -11.53 0.19 7.01
C ILE A 123 -13.04 0.35 7.20
N GLU A 124 -13.85 -0.12 6.25
CA GLU A 124 -15.32 -0.02 6.30
C GLU A 124 -15.91 -0.73 7.52
N ALA A 125 -15.28 -1.81 7.98
CA ALA A 125 -15.71 -2.54 9.17
C ALA A 125 -15.59 -1.75 10.48
N VAL A 126 -14.76 -0.70 10.52
CA VAL A 126 -14.46 0.06 11.74
C VAL A 126 -14.72 1.56 11.63
N GLN A 127 -15.07 2.07 10.45
CA GLN A 127 -15.22 3.50 10.14
C GLN A 127 -16.21 4.28 11.03
N MET A 128 -17.08 3.57 11.77
CA MET A 128 -18.03 4.18 12.70
C MET A 128 -17.39 4.57 14.04
N ASP A 129 -16.26 3.94 14.40
CA ASP A 129 -15.48 4.31 15.59
C ASP A 129 -14.12 4.88 15.18
N VAL A 130 -13.88 6.14 15.56
CA VAL A 130 -12.67 6.88 15.17
C VAL A 130 -11.43 6.23 15.76
N ARG A 131 -11.46 5.84 17.04
CA ARG A 131 -10.29 5.30 17.73
C ARG A 131 -9.86 3.96 17.13
N LEU A 132 -10.81 3.04 16.93
CA LEU A 132 -10.59 1.74 16.32
C LEU A 132 -10.17 1.88 14.86
N THR A 133 -10.72 2.85 14.12
CA THR A 133 -10.25 3.17 12.76
C THR A 133 -8.77 3.52 12.77
N LEU A 134 -8.32 4.42 13.64
CA LEU A 134 -6.90 4.80 13.73
C LEU A 134 -6.01 3.61 14.11
N LEU A 135 -6.48 2.71 14.98
CA LEU A 135 -5.74 1.48 15.34
C LEU A 135 -5.62 0.52 14.16
N VAL A 136 -6.70 0.29 13.40
CA VAL A 136 -6.67 -0.55 12.19
C VAL A 136 -5.78 0.05 11.10
N LEU A 137 -5.81 1.37 10.92
CA LEU A 137 -4.93 2.05 9.97
C LEU A 137 -3.44 1.83 10.30
N ARG A 138 -3.06 1.79 11.59
CA ARG A 138 -1.68 1.45 11.98
C ARG A 138 -1.30 0.03 11.61
N GLU A 139 -2.21 -0.93 11.72
CA GLU A 139 -1.97 -2.31 11.27
C GLU A 139 -1.86 -2.39 9.74
N ILE A 140 -2.73 -1.68 9.01
CA ILE A 140 -2.64 -1.57 7.55
C ILE A 140 -1.29 -0.93 7.14
N SER A 141 -0.81 0.08 7.86
CA SER A 141 0.50 0.69 7.61
C SER A 141 1.63 -0.34 7.64
N LYS A 142 1.63 -1.24 8.62
CA LYS A 142 2.64 -2.30 8.74
C LYS A 142 2.58 -3.26 7.55
N VAL A 143 1.38 -3.61 7.10
CA VAL A 143 1.16 -4.46 5.93
C VAL A 143 1.65 -3.77 4.65
N LEU A 144 1.40 -2.47 4.48
CA LEU A 144 1.86 -1.71 3.32
C LEU A 144 3.40 -1.65 3.25
N LEU A 145 4.06 -1.51 4.41
CA LEU A 145 5.52 -1.59 4.50
C LEU A 145 6.04 -2.99 4.14
N LEU A 146 5.40 -4.04 4.66
CA LEU A 146 5.71 -5.42 4.26
C LEU A 146 5.53 -5.62 2.75
N LEU A 147 4.45 -5.08 2.17
CA LEU A 147 4.20 -5.16 0.74
C LEU A 147 5.31 -4.47 -0.07
N ALA A 148 5.73 -3.28 0.35
CA ALA A 148 6.83 -2.56 -0.29
C ALA A 148 8.14 -3.36 -0.23
N GLU A 149 8.49 -3.91 0.93
CA GLU A 149 9.66 -4.79 1.10
C GLU A 149 9.58 -5.99 0.14
N ARG A 150 8.44 -6.69 0.11
CA ARG A 150 8.28 -7.86 -0.78
C ARG A 150 8.36 -7.50 -2.25
N ALA A 151 7.83 -6.35 -2.64
CA ALA A 151 7.93 -5.86 -4.01
C ALA A 151 9.36 -5.47 -4.38
N GLU A 152 10.10 -4.81 -3.49
CA GLU A 152 11.50 -4.45 -3.69
C GLU A 152 12.36 -5.69 -4.00
N TYR A 153 12.16 -6.78 -3.26
CA TYR A 153 12.83 -8.06 -3.53
C TYR A 153 12.52 -8.69 -4.89
N GLN A 154 11.44 -8.27 -5.55
CA GLN A 154 11.10 -8.73 -6.90
C GLN A 154 11.73 -7.90 -8.01
N ILE A 155 12.30 -6.73 -7.72
CA ILE A 155 12.90 -5.85 -8.74
C ILE A 155 14.08 -6.56 -9.42
N SER A 156 14.07 -6.56 -10.75
CA SER A 156 15.16 -7.11 -11.56
C SER A 156 16.25 -6.04 -11.76
N THR A 157 17.49 -6.35 -11.40
CA THR A 157 18.60 -5.37 -11.41
C THR A 157 19.71 -5.66 -12.43
N GLY A 158 19.58 -6.75 -13.21
CA GLY A 158 20.59 -7.20 -14.19
C GLY A 158 20.73 -6.33 -15.45
N PRO A 159 21.75 -6.58 -16.29
CA PRO A 159 22.03 -5.78 -17.49
C PRO A 159 20.88 -5.77 -18.49
N GLU A 160 20.17 -6.90 -18.64
CA GLU A 160 18.97 -7.01 -19.48
C GLU A 160 17.82 -6.11 -19.02
N ALA A 161 17.75 -5.76 -17.73
CA ALA A 161 16.76 -4.82 -17.22
C ALA A 161 17.06 -3.37 -17.65
N ARG A 162 18.29 -3.08 -18.08
CA ARG A 162 18.78 -1.73 -18.47
C ARG A 162 19.06 -1.60 -19.97
N GLN A 163 18.73 -2.63 -20.75
CA GLN A 163 18.97 -2.66 -22.18
C GLN A 163 18.21 -1.52 -22.88
N LYS A 164 18.90 -0.77 -23.75
CA LYS A 164 18.35 0.44 -24.40
C LYS A 164 17.92 0.18 -25.85
N THR A 165 18.50 -0.84 -26.48
CA THR A 165 18.35 -1.12 -27.91
C THR A 165 17.51 -2.36 -28.11
N GLY A 166 16.57 -2.33 -29.05
CA GLY A 166 15.69 -3.47 -29.37
C GLY A 166 14.38 -3.46 -28.57
N PRO A 167 13.58 -4.54 -28.66
CA PRO A 167 12.31 -4.64 -27.95
C PRO A 167 12.50 -4.74 -26.43
N ALA A 168 11.47 -4.35 -25.67
CA ALA A 168 11.48 -4.41 -24.21
C ALA A 168 11.74 -5.84 -23.72
N THR A 169 12.72 -6.00 -22.84
CA THR A 169 13.10 -7.32 -22.32
C THR A 169 12.04 -7.83 -21.32
N PRO A 170 11.92 -9.15 -21.11
CA PRO A 170 11.00 -9.69 -20.10
C PRO A 170 11.24 -9.12 -18.69
N LEU A 171 12.50 -8.83 -18.33
CA LEU A 171 12.84 -8.22 -17.05
C LEU A 171 12.37 -6.76 -16.95
N GLN A 172 12.44 -6.01 -18.05
CA GLN A 172 11.89 -4.65 -18.13
C GLN A 172 10.37 -4.69 -17.99
N ILE A 173 9.69 -5.53 -18.77
CA ILE A 173 8.23 -5.70 -18.71
C ILE A 173 7.79 -6.06 -17.30
N LYS A 174 8.52 -6.97 -16.65
CA LYS A 174 8.31 -7.35 -15.25
C LYS A 174 8.43 -6.14 -14.31
N ASN A 175 9.52 -5.37 -14.39
CA ASN A 175 9.71 -4.19 -13.53
C ASN A 175 8.65 -3.11 -13.78
N PHE A 176 8.29 -2.84 -15.04
CA PHE A 176 7.20 -1.92 -15.38
C PHE A 176 5.85 -2.39 -14.83
N THR A 177 5.56 -3.68 -14.96
CA THR A 177 4.33 -4.26 -14.43
C THR A 177 4.28 -4.17 -12.91
N LEU A 178 5.39 -4.42 -12.22
CA LEU A 178 5.51 -4.26 -10.78
C LEU A 178 5.31 -2.79 -10.36
N SER A 179 5.97 -1.85 -11.04
CA SER A 179 5.80 -0.41 -10.83
C SER A 179 4.33 0.00 -10.97
N GLN A 180 3.65 -0.45 -12.03
CA GLN A 180 2.24 -0.16 -12.28
C GLN A 180 1.34 -0.67 -11.15
N HIS A 181 1.55 -1.90 -10.68
CA HIS A 181 0.76 -2.47 -9.59
C HIS A 181 0.96 -1.71 -8.26
N LEU A 182 2.19 -1.31 -7.95
CA LEU A 182 2.49 -0.51 -6.75
C LEU A 182 1.84 0.87 -6.84
N GLN A 183 1.89 1.52 -8.00
CA GLN A 183 1.20 2.79 -8.22
C GLN A 183 -0.32 2.66 -8.13
N GLU A 184 -0.89 1.55 -8.61
CA GLU A 184 -2.32 1.27 -8.47
C GLU A 184 -2.73 1.14 -7.00
N ILE A 185 -1.98 0.37 -6.20
CA ILE A 185 -2.19 0.26 -4.75
C ILE A 185 -2.10 1.65 -4.11
N HIS A 186 -1.02 2.39 -4.40
CA HIS A 186 -0.80 3.73 -3.87
C HIS A 186 -1.99 4.66 -4.16
N ALA A 187 -2.42 4.75 -5.42
CA ALA A 187 -3.50 5.62 -5.85
C ALA A 187 -4.85 5.23 -5.24
N ARG A 188 -5.17 3.93 -5.20
CA ARG A 188 -6.44 3.41 -4.66
C ARG A 188 -6.51 3.59 -3.15
N VAL A 189 -5.46 3.24 -2.43
CA VAL A 189 -5.41 3.40 -0.97
C VAL A 189 -5.44 4.89 -0.60
N THR A 190 -4.70 5.75 -1.30
CA THR A 190 -4.78 7.21 -1.12
C THR A 190 -6.21 7.72 -1.31
N SER A 191 -6.91 7.26 -2.35
CA SER A 191 -8.31 7.64 -2.60
C SER A 191 -9.27 7.15 -1.51
N ILE A 192 -9.02 5.98 -0.91
CA ILE A 192 -9.82 5.47 0.21
C ILE A 192 -9.61 6.38 1.43
N ILE A 193 -8.37 6.72 1.75
CA ILE A 193 -8.02 7.54 2.93
C ILE A 193 -8.50 8.98 2.79
N ALA A 194 -8.51 9.53 1.58
CA ALA A 194 -9.03 10.88 1.31
C ALA A 194 -10.51 11.05 1.68
N ARG A 195 -11.26 9.94 1.82
CA ARG A 195 -12.66 9.92 2.27
C ARG A 195 -12.80 9.76 3.79
N LEU A 196 -11.70 9.57 4.51
CA LEU A 196 -11.65 9.43 5.96
C LEU A 196 -11.25 10.76 6.63
N LEU A 197 -11.04 10.70 7.93
CA LEU A 197 -10.54 11.81 8.74
C LEU A 197 -9.15 12.26 8.29
N THR A 198 -8.82 13.54 8.44
CA THR A 198 -7.50 14.11 8.08
C THR A 198 -6.34 13.38 8.75
N VAL A 199 -6.50 13.00 10.02
CA VAL A 199 -5.49 12.24 10.80
C VAL A 199 -5.16 10.88 10.18
N ALA A 200 -6.07 10.29 9.40
CA ALA A 200 -5.82 9.02 8.72
C ALA A 200 -4.71 9.13 7.65
N SER A 201 -4.59 10.30 7.01
CA SER A 201 -3.54 10.58 6.02
C SER A 201 -2.15 10.54 6.66
N ASP A 202 -2.01 11.11 7.86
CA ASP A 202 -0.73 11.16 8.56
C ASP A 202 -0.22 9.77 8.95
N ILE A 203 -1.13 8.84 9.27
CA ILE A 203 -0.78 7.47 9.64
C ILE A 203 -0.26 6.67 8.45
N LEU A 204 -0.91 6.77 7.29
CA LEU A 204 -0.58 5.93 6.12
C LEU A 204 0.38 6.59 5.13
N SER A 205 0.55 7.92 5.16
CA SER A 205 1.44 8.62 4.24
C SER A 205 2.88 8.11 4.23
N PRO A 206 3.52 7.72 5.36
CA PRO A 206 4.89 7.21 5.30
C PRO A 206 4.98 5.89 4.54
N ALA A 207 4.05 4.95 4.81
CA ALA A 207 4.03 3.65 4.15
C ALA A 207 3.66 3.76 2.66
N LEU A 208 2.74 4.67 2.31
CA LEU A 208 2.42 5.00 0.92
C LEU A 208 3.62 5.63 0.20
N GLY A 209 4.36 6.52 0.87
CA GLY A 209 5.61 7.06 0.37
C GLY A 209 6.64 5.98 0.07
N THR A 210 6.80 4.98 0.95
CA THR A 210 7.66 3.82 0.69
C THR A 210 7.21 3.01 -0.52
N ILE A 211 5.90 2.71 -0.65
CA ILE A 211 5.36 2.00 -1.82
C ILE A 211 5.65 2.77 -3.11
N TYR A 212 5.44 4.08 -3.11
CA TYR A 212 5.71 4.94 -4.26
C TYR A 212 7.21 4.97 -4.60
N GLY A 213 8.08 5.07 -3.58
CA GLY A 213 9.53 4.98 -3.73
C GLY A 213 9.96 3.69 -4.43
N VAL A 214 9.51 2.53 -3.93
CA VAL A 214 9.81 1.22 -4.54
C VAL A 214 9.27 1.13 -5.98
N ALA A 215 8.10 1.74 -6.25
CA ALA A 215 7.55 1.81 -7.60
C ALA A 215 8.48 2.59 -8.55
N CYS A 216 9.04 3.72 -8.10
CA CYS A 216 10.04 4.50 -8.84
C CYS A 216 11.35 3.74 -8.99
N ASP A 217 11.86 3.12 -7.92
CA ASP A 217 13.14 2.40 -7.91
C ASP A 217 13.14 1.23 -8.90
N SER A 218 11.99 0.60 -9.14
CA SER A 218 11.86 -0.50 -10.11
C SER A 218 12.19 -0.10 -11.56
N VAL A 219 11.99 1.17 -11.93
CA VAL A 219 12.19 1.68 -13.29
C VAL A 219 13.38 2.64 -13.41
N THR A 220 13.81 3.23 -12.30
CA THR A 220 14.90 4.23 -12.25
C THR A 220 16.18 3.78 -12.97
N PRO A 221 16.69 2.54 -12.79
CA PRO A 221 17.91 2.11 -13.48
C PRO A 221 17.82 2.13 -15.01
N LEU A 222 16.64 1.86 -15.59
CA LEU A 222 16.43 1.90 -17.03
C LEU A 222 16.41 3.35 -17.53
N PHE A 223 15.64 4.21 -16.86
CA PHE A 223 15.57 5.63 -17.22
C PHE A 223 16.92 6.32 -17.08
N GLN A 224 17.70 6.02 -16.03
CA GLN A 224 19.06 6.54 -15.89
C GLN A 224 19.94 6.08 -17.06
N ALA A 225 19.88 4.79 -17.42
CA ALA A 225 20.63 4.29 -18.54
C ALA A 225 20.23 4.99 -19.87
N MET A 226 18.95 5.28 -20.08
CA MET A 226 18.49 6.06 -21.25
C MET A 226 19.05 7.49 -21.24
N LEU A 227 19.04 8.17 -20.10
CA LEU A 227 19.62 9.52 -19.95
C LEU A 227 21.11 9.54 -20.26
N ASP A 228 21.89 8.60 -19.70
CA ASP A 228 23.33 8.49 -19.94
C ASP A 228 23.63 8.26 -21.45
N HIS A 229 22.74 7.55 -22.14
CA HIS A 229 22.89 7.33 -23.58
C HIS A 229 22.61 8.61 -24.38
N LEU A 230 21.57 9.35 -24.04
CA LEU A 230 21.26 10.63 -24.66
C LEU A 230 22.40 11.64 -24.45
N GLU A 231 22.96 11.71 -23.25
CA GLU A 231 24.11 12.56 -22.94
C GLU A 231 25.35 12.18 -23.76
N SER A 232 25.60 10.89 -23.93
CA SER A 232 26.67 10.40 -24.81
C SER A 232 26.43 10.77 -26.28
N CYS A 233 25.19 10.69 -26.78
CA CYS A 233 24.85 11.10 -28.13
C CYS A 233 25.05 12.61 -28.34
N ILE A 234 24.63 13.43 -27.39
CA ILE A 234 24.80 14.89 -27.44
C ILE A 234 26.30 15.25 -27.43
N SER A 235 27.09 14.59 -26.58
CA SER A 235 28.55 14.80 -26.53
C SER A 235 29.20 14.44 -27.87
N GLN A 236 28.80 13.34 -28.49
CA GLN A 236 29.29 12.96 -29.83
C GLN A 236 28.94 13.98 -30.91
N ILE A 237 27.76 14.61 -30.83
CA ILE A 237 27.38 15.69 -31.75
C ILE A 237 28.29 16.91 -31.54
N HIS A 238 28.63 17.26 -30.31
CA HIS A 238 29.56 18.36 -30.03
C HIS A 238 30.99 18.08 -30.50
N ASP A 239 31.46 16.83 -30.38
CA ASP A 239 32.78 16.41 -30.86
C ASP A 239 32.86 16.27 -32.37
N GLN A 240 31.73 16.01 -33.04
CA GLN A 240 31.63 16.08 -34.50
C GLN A 240 31.73 17.55 -34.93
N ASN A 241 32.92 17.94 -35.37
CA ASN A 241 33.23 19.29 -35.83
C ASN A 241 32.47 19.59 -37.15
N PHE A 242 31.20 20.01 -37.04
CA PHE A 242 30.38 20.40 -38.19
C PHE A 242 30.92 21.64 -38.92
N GLY A 243 31.86 22.38 -38.31
CA GLY A 243 32.50 23.55 -38.90
C GLY A 243 33.59 23.25 -39.94
N THR A 244 34.21 22.07 -39.91
CA THR A 244 35.33 21.74 -40.82
C THR A 244 34.91 21.15 -42.17
N LEU A 245 33.65 20.75 -42.35
CA LEU A 245 33.13 20.26 -43.63
C LEU A 245 32.90 21.39 -44.66
N SER A 246 32.98 22.66 -44.28
CA SER A 246 32.75 23.79 -45.20
C SER A 246 34.00 24.29 -45.93
N MET A 247 35.22 23.84 -45.58
CA MET A 247 36.44 24.32 -46.24
C MET A 247 37.13 23.29 -47.14
N ASP A 248 36.95 21.98 -46.93
CA ASP A 248 37.54 20.94 -47.81
C ASP A 248 36.57 20.33 -48.82
N ALA A 249 35.25 20.55 -48.69
CA ALA A 249 34.25 20.04 -49.65
C ALA A 249 34.21 20.83 -50.98
N ALA A 250 35.04 21.85 -51.15
CA ALA A 250 35.18 22.57 -52.42
C ALA A 250 36.13 21.88 -53.41
N MET A 251 36.82 20.80 -53.03
CA MET A 251 37.85 20.19 -53.89
C MET A 251 37.76 18.69 -54.12
N ASP A 252 36.86 17.92 -53.49
CA ASP A 252 36.70 16.51 -53.86
C ASP A 252 35.24 16.06 -54.02
N ASN A 253 34.88 15.94 -55.29
CA ASN A 253 33.58 15.55 -55.81
C ASN A 253 33.39 14.04 -55.62
N THR A 254 33.08 13.58 -54.39
CA THR A 254 32.82 12.16 -54.11
C THR A 254 31.35 11.94 -53.70
N PRO A 255 30.53 11.24 -54.52
CA PRO A 255 29.11 11.02 -54.27
C PRO A 255 28.83 9.86 -53.29
N GLY A 256 29.63 9.71 -52.22
CA GLY A 256 29.57 8.54 -51.33
C GLY A 256 28.54 8.63 -50.20
N PHE A 257 28.48 9.77 -49.50
CA PHE A 257 27.73 9.87 -48.25
C PHE A 257 26.23 10.08 -48.46
N TYR A 258 25.86 10.90 -49.45
CA TYR A 258 24.45 11.11 -49.80
C TYR A 258 23.82 9.88 -50.45
N LEU A 259 24.61 9.05 -51.15
CA LEU A 259 24.11 7.81 -51.74
C LEU A 259 23.84 6.74 -50.67
N LEU A 260 24.70 6.65 -49.65
CA LEU A 260 24.51 5.72 -48.52
C LEU A 260 23.30 6.08 -47.65
N LEU A 261 23.07 7.37 -47.41
CA LEU A 261 21.88 7.85 -46.69
C LEU A 261 20.60 7.67 -47.50
N ALA A 262 20.67 7.89 -48.83
CA ALA A 262 19.54 7.62 -49.72
C ALA A 262 19.21 6.13 -49.80
N LEU A 263 20.22 5.25 -49.84
CA LEU A 263 20.03 3.80 -49.84
C LEU A 263 19.47 3.28 -48.51
N SER A 264 19.91 3.79 -47.36
CA SER A 264 19.36 3.38 -46.06
C SER A 264 17.92 3.85 -45.84
N LEU A 265 17.57 5.04 -46.37
CA LEU A 265 16.20 5.55 -46.35
C LEU A 265 15.28 4.77 -47.32
N GLN A 266 15.83 4.27 -48.42
CA GLN A 266 15.09 3.43 -49.37
C GLN A 266 14.85 2.02 -48.81
N GLU A 267 15.83 1.43 -48.11
CA GLU A 267 15.67 0.14 -47.40
C GLU A 267 14.64 0.23 -46.26
N GLN A 268 14.62 1.32 -45.49
CA GLN A 268 13.59 1.52 -44.45
C GLN A 268 12.17 1.70 -45.02
N LYS A 269 12.04 2.30 -46.21
CA LYS A 269 10.74 2.43 -46.90
C LYS A 269 10.23 1.09 -47.45
N LEU A 270 11.11 0.25 -47.98
CA LEU A 270 10.75 -1.08 -48.47
C LEU A 270 10.35 -2.03 -47.34
N TYR A 271 10.97 -1.90 -46.16
CA TYR A 271 10.59 -2.69 -44.98
C TYR A 271 9.22 -2.29 -44.40
N ALA A 272 8.84 -1.01 -44.53
CA ALA A 272 7.55 -0.50 -44.06
C ALA A 272 6.35 -0.82 -44.98
N GLN A 273 6.58 -1.33 -46.20
CA GLN A 273 5.54 -1.68 -47.17
C GLN A 273 5.35 -3.20 -47.37
N GLY A 274 6.06 -4.03 -46.60
CA GLY A 274 6.06 -5.49 -46.71
C GLY A 274 5.36 -6.24 -45.57
N LEU A 275 4.36 -5.63 -44.93
CA LEU A 275 3.44 -6.26 -43.97
C LEU A 275 2.01 -5.77 -44.23
#